data_AF-A0A9X9XBW0-F1
#
_entry.id   AF-A0A9X9XBW0-F1
#
_cell.length_a   1.000
_cell.length_b   1.000
_cell.length_c   1.000
_cell.angle_alpha   90.00
_cell.angle_beta   90.00
_cell.angle_gamma   90.00
#
_symmetry.space_group_name_H-M   'P 1'
#
loop_
_entity.id
_entity.type
_entity.pdbx_description
1 polymer ?
#
loop_
_entity_poly.entity_id
_entity_poly.type
_entity_poly.pdbx_seq_one_letter_code
_entity_poly.pdbx_strand_id
1 'polypeptide(L)'
;MEVAGYTKTFSLDQGSVLGNDQLFQALYNAPLTDGKREGICTGLSMIWLARRMMFHNESAEQRFAALFTGAAFRWGGKTQDIHVASGGGSGSYYDMLQTMYGDALRAYALRVVPASCNATFDGTPSVLGQAGATASKSAGTYCLWNIGLQTPTGSAGHMVATYASHGTLGMNRHLYFFDPNMGEYRIGTGDAVDFFTKVFEAYAGMFGGLNYLATFEVDR
;
A
#
# COMPACT_ATOMS: atom_id res chain seq x y z
N MET A 1 -4.98 -1.06 -14.00
CA MET A 1 -4.47 0.34 -13.98
C MET A 1 -2.94 0.29 -14.12
N GLU A 2 -2.34 1.24 -14.84
CA GLU A 2 -0.89 1.29 -15.07
C GLU A 2 -0.33 2.71 -14.89
N VAL A 3 0.90 2.81 -14.36
CA VAL A 3 1.65 4.06 -14.25
C VAL A 3 2.39 4.32 -15.55
N ALA A 4 2.04 5.39 -16.26
CA ALA A 4 2.60 5.71 -17.57
C ALA A 4 4.13 5.86 -17.54
N GLY A 5 4.82 5.16 -18.45
CA GLY A 5 6.28 5.21 -18.56
C GLY A 5 7.05 4.34 -17.56
N TYR A 6 6.38 3.52 -16.75
CA TYR A 6 7.01 2.60 -15.80
C TYR A 6 6.57 1.16 -16.01
N THR A 7 7.51 0.22 -15.86
CA THR A 7 7.26 -1.21 -16.01
C THR A 7 7.08 -1.87 -14.65
N LYS A 8 6.03 -2.70 -14.53
CA LYS A 8 5.79 -3.54 -13.36
C LYS A 8 6.82 -4.67 -13.30
N THR A 9 7.26 -5.05 -12.11
CA THR A 9 7.97 -6.33 -11.90
C THR A 9 7.00 -7.51 -11.89
N PHE A 10 5.78 -7.30 -11.40
CA PHE A 10 4.66 -8.20 -11.62
C PHE A 10 3.34 -7.44 -11.58
N SER A 11 2.34 -7.98 -12.25
CA SER A 11 0.98 -7.43 -12.25
C SER A 11 0.08 -8.20 -11.29
N LEU A 12 -0.73 -7.49 -10.52
CA LEU A 12 -1.92 -8.06 -9.90
C LEU A 12 -3.20 -7.68 -10.67
N ASP A 13 -3.06 -7.07 -11.85
CA ASP A 13 -4.17 -6.48 -12.61
C ASP A 13 -5.22 -7.54 -12.95
N GLN A 14 -6.37 -7.44 -12.27
CA GLN A 14 -7.48 -8.37 -12.37
C GLN A 14 -8.53 -7.92 -13.39
N GLY A 15 -8.12 -7.26 -14.48
CA GLY A 15 -9.02 -6.92 -15.60
C GLY A 15 -10.12 -5.89 -15.30
N SER A 16 -10.25 -5.42 -14.06
CA SER A 16 -10.94 -4.22 -13.65
C SER A 16 -10.63 -4.02 -12.17
N VAL A 17 -10.57 -2.77 -11.71
CA VAL A 17 -10.22 -2.39 -10.33
C VAL A 17 -11.20 -2.96 -9.27
N LEU A 18 -12.23 -3.70 -9.71
CA LEU A 18 -13.20 -4.45 -8.92
C LEU A 18 -12.87 -5.96 -8.78
N GLY A 19 -11.78 -6.44 -9.37
CA GLY A 19 -11.48 -7.87 -9.43
C GLY A 19 -11.11 -8.50 -8.09
N ASN A 20 -10.38 -7.80 -7.22
CA ASN A 20 -10.01 -8.33 -5.89
C ASN A 20 -11.25 -8.73 -5.09
N ASP A 21 -12.34 -7.99 -5.28
CA ASP A 21 -13.66 -8.23 -4.70
C ASP A 21 -14.31 -9.51 -5.26
N GLN A 22 -14.23 -9.73 -6.58
CA GLN A 22 -14.82 -10.90 -7.24
C GLN A 22 -14.02 -12.19 -6.98
N LEU A 23 -12.68 -12.12 -6.95
CA LEU A 23 -11.84 -13.25 -6.58
C LEU A 23 -12.02 -13.59 -5.09
N PHE A 24 -12.14 -12.59 -4.22
CA PHE A 24 -12.50 -12.77 -2.82
C PHE A 24 -13.91 -13.39 -2.68
N GLN A 25 -14.92 -12.88 -3.39
CA GLN A 25 -16.27 -13.43 -3.40
C GLN A 25 -16.30 -14.89 -3.90
N ALA A 26 -15.58 -15.19 -4.99
CA ALA A 26 -15.50 -16.53 -5.55
C ALA A 26 -14.72 -17.51 -4.65
N LEU A 27 -13.68 -17.05 -3.94
CA LEU A 27 -12.90 -17.88 -3.02
C LEU A 27 -13.60 -18.11 -1.67
N TYR A 28 -14.52 -17.23 -1.26
CA TYR A 28 -15.11 -17.26 0.09
C TYR A 28 -16.63 -17.35 0.16
N ASN A 29 -17.35 -17.43 -0.97
CA ASN A 29 -18.82 -17.35 -1.00
C ASN A 29 -19.37 -16.15 -0.20
N ALA A 30 -18.60 -15.06 -0.14
CA ALA A 30 -19.01 -13.87 0.57
C ALA A 30 -20.24 -13.26 -0.14
N PRO A 31 -21.37 -13.07 0.56
CA PRO A 31 -22.54 -12.46 -0.06
C PRO A 31 -22.21 -11.04 -0.54
N LEU A 32 -22.94 -10.55 -1.55
CA LEU A 32 -22.73 -9.19 -2.11
C LEU A 32 -22.89 -8.06 -1.07
N THR A 33 -23.43 -8.38 0.10
CA THR A 33 -23.63 -7.52 1.27
C THR A 33 -22.50 -7.58 2.31
N ASP A 34 -21.45 -8.37 2.08
CA ASP A 34 -20.33 -8.51 3.01
C ASP A 34 -19.51 -7.20 3.08
N GLY A 35 -19.29 -6.67 4.28
CA GLY A 35 -18.47 -5.47 4.52
C GLY A 35 -17.02 -5.62 4.07
N LYS A 36 -16.56 -6.85 3.81
CA LYS A 36 -15.23 -7.14 3.25
C LYS A 36 -15.02 -6.62 1.82
N ARG A 37 -16.07 -6.07 1.20
CA ARG A 37 -16.02 -5.34 -0.07
C ARG A 37 -15.35 -3.96 0.02
N GLU A 38 -14.97 -3.50 1.23
CA GLU A 38 -14.13 -2.30 1.40
C GLU A 38 -12.68 -2.49 0.92
N GLY A 39 -12.34 -3.68 0.41
CA GLY A 39 -11.06 -4.00 -0.19
C GLY A 39 -10.07 -4.56 0.82
N ILE A 40 -9.15 -5.40 0.33
CA ILE A 40 -8.12 -6.08 1.14
C ILE A 40 -6.75 -5.41 1.01
N CYS A 41 -6.72 -4.14 0.57
CA CYS A 41 -5.49 -3.44 0.23
C CYS A 41 -4.55 -3.31 1.45
N THR A 42 -5.11 -3.05 2.64
CA THR A 42 -4.34 -2.97 3.90
C THR A 42 -3.62 -4.28 4.17
N GLY A 43 -4.36 -5.40 4.14
CA GLY A 43 -3.82 -6.71 4.40
C GLY A 43 -2.76 -7.15 3.39
N LEU A 44 -3.02 -6.97 2.09
CA LEU A 44 -2.05 -7.33 1.05
C LEU A 44 -0.77 -6.51 1.14
N SER A 45 -0.88 -5.20 1.41
CA SER A 45 0.28 -4.31 1.60
C SER A 45 1.11 -4.70 2.83
N MET A 46 0.47 -5.07 3.94
CA MET A 46 1.15 -5.58 5.14
C MET A 46 1.84 -6.93 4.89
N ILE A 47 1.20 -7.86 4.19
CA ILE A 47 1.82 -9.14 3.80
C ILE A 47 3.04 -8.88 2.92
N TRP A 48 2.93 -7.99 1.93
CA TRP A 48 4.05 -7.66 1.04
C TRP A 48 5.26 -7.14 1.83
N LEU A 49 5.06 -6.23 2.79
CA LEU A 49 6.14 -5.72 3.64
C LEU A 49 6.73 -6.79 4.56
N ALA A 50 5.88 -7.55 5.26
CA ALA A 50 6.31 -8.62 6.15
C ALA A 50 7.20 -9.63 5.40
N ARG A 51 6.79 -10.01 4.19
CA ARG A 51 7.59 -10.90 3.33
C ARG A 51 8.92 -10.26 2.93
N ARG A 52 8.90 -9.00 2.51
CA ARG A 52 10.12 -8.26 2.13
C ARG A 52 11.14 -8.14 3.25
N MET A 53 10.68 -8.08 4.50
CA MET A 53 11.53 -8.07 5.68
C MET A 53 12.02 -9.47 6.08
N MET A 54 11.27 -10.54 5.79
CA MET A 54 11.65 -11.92 6.16
C MET A 54 12.49 -12.62 5.09
N PHE A 55 12.22 -12.34 3.81
CA PHE A 55 12.77 -13.03 2.66
C PHE A 55 13.46 -12.03 1.73
N HIS A 56 14.59 -11.48 2.18
CA HIS A 56 15.30 -10.39 1.47
C HIS A 56 15.71 -10.73 0.03
N ASN A 57 15.90 -12.01 -0.27
CA ASN A 57 16.34 -12.52 -1.58
C ASN A 57 15.19 -13.03 -2.45
N GLU A 58 13.94 -12.82 -2.03
CA GLU A 58 12.79 -13.27 -2.80
C GLU A 58 12.75 -12.60 -4.19
N SER A 59 12.48 -13.37 -5.24
CA SER A 59 12.26 -12.82 -6.58
C SER A 59 10.89 -12.15 -6.69
N ALA A 60 10.66 -11.39 -7.77
CA ALA A 60 9.36 -10.78 -8.04
C ALA A 60 8.28 -11.87 -8.23
N GLU A 61 8.63 -12.95 -8.93
CA GLU A 61 7.77 -14.10 -9.20
C GLU A 61 7.41 -14.86 -7.92
N GLN A 62 8.37 -15.04 -7.00
CA GLN A 62 8.12 -15.67 -5.70
C GLN A 62 7.20 -14.81 -4.83
N ARG A 63 7.41 -13.47 -4.80
CA ARG A 63 6.51 -12.54 -4.11
C ARG A 63 5.10 -12.59 -4.68
N PHE A 64 4.98 -12.52 -6.00
CA PHE A 64 3.70 -12.65 -6.69
C PHE A 64 3.02 -13.97 -6.32
N ALA A 65 3.73 -15.10 -6.46
CA ALA A 65 3.17 -16.42 -6.16
C ALA A 65 2.69 -16.52 -4.71
N ALA A 66 3.40 -15.92 -3.75
CA ALA A 66 3.00 -15.93 -2.35
C ALA A 66 1.76 -15.06 -2.07
N LEU A 67 1.67 -13.88 -2.68
CA LEU A 67 0.54 -12.96 -2.56
C LEU A 67 -0.70 -13.48 -3.30
N PHE A 68 -0.48 -14.22 -4.39
CA PHE A 68 -1.52 -14.79 -5.23
C PHE A 68 -1.91 -16.21 -4.77
N THR A 69 -2.15 -16.37 -3.47
CA THR A 69 -2.63 -17.63 -2.88
C THR A 69 -3.87 -17.42 -2.03
N GLY A 70 -4.77 -18.42 -1.98
CA GLY A 70 -5.92 -18.38 -1.07
C GLY A 70 -5.53 -18.16 0.40
N ALA A 71 -4.32 -18.55 0.82
CA ALA A 71 -3.83 -18.25 2.16
C ALA A 71 -3.56 -16.74 2.35
N ALA A 72 -2.87 -16.09 1.42
CA ALA A 72 -2.61 -14.65 1.48
C ALA A 72 -3.92 -13.84 1.42
N PHE A 73 -4.88 -14.22 0.57
CA PHE A 73 -6.20 -13.59 0.54
C PHE A 73 -6.95 -13.75 1.87
N ARG A 74 -6.90 -14.94 2.52
CA ARG A 74 -7.51 -15.16 3.84
C ARG A 74 -6.90 -14.26 4.90
N TRP A 75 -5.57 -14.23 4.97
CA TRP A 75 -4.84 -13.43 5.96
C TRP A 75 -5.01 -11.94 5.71
N GLY A 76 -4.97 -11.51 4.45
CA GLY A 76 -5.21 -10.13 4.05
C GLY A 76 -6.62 -9.66 4.43
N GLY A 77 -7.63 -10.48 4.17
CA GLY A 77 -9.02 -10.20 4.60
C GLY A 77 -9.15 -10.09 6.12
N LYS A 78 -8.58 -11.03 6.89
CA LYS A 78 -8.59 -10.95 8.36
C LYS A 78 -7.87 -9.71 8.90
N THR A 79 -6.80 -9.29 8.23
CA THR A 79 -6.05 -8.08 8.61
C THR A 79 -6.87 -6.82 8.37
N GLN A 80 -7.61 -6.79 7.26
CA GLN A 80 -8.59 -5.73 7.00
C GLN A 80 -9.69 -5.73 8.08
N ASP A 81 -10.23 -6.90 8.46
CA ASP A 81 -11.24 -7.01 9.51
C ASP A 81 -10.75 -6.42 10.85
N ILE A 82 -9.49 -6.71 11.22
CA ILE A 82 -8.87 -6.13 12.44
C ILE A 82 -8.76 -4.61 12.32
N HIS A 83 -8.30 -4.09 11.18
CA HIS A 83 -8.20 -2.66 10.94
C HIS A 83 -9.56 -1.96 11.06
N VAL A 84 -10.58 -2.47 10.38
CA VAL A 84 -11.95 -1.90 10.39
C VAL A 84 -12.53 -1.92 11.82
N ALA A 85 -12.28 -2.99 12.58
CA ALA A 85 -12.74 -3.09 13.96
C ALA A 85 -12.02 -2.13 14.93
N SER A 86 -10.82 -1.63 14.57
CA SER A 86 -10.01 -0.77 15.45
C SER A 86 -10.53 0.68 15.53
N GLY A 87 -11.40 1.09 14.61
CA GLY A 87 -12.02 2.42 14.62
C GLY A 87 -11.06 3.58 14.33
N GLY A 88 -11.50 4.80 14.61
CA GLY A 88 -10.71 6.01 14.45
C GLY A 88 -9.92 6.35 15.72
N GLY A 89 -8.63 6.60 15.58
CA GLY A 89 -7.79 7.08 16.69
C GLY A 89 -7.96 8.58 16.95
N SER A 90 -7.51 9.02 18.13
CA SER A 90 -7.41 10.44 18.51
C SER A 90 -6.02 10.73 19.08
N GLY A 91 -5.63 12.00 19.12
CA GLY A 91 -4.33 12.41 19.66
C GLY A 91 -3.31 12.73 18.57
N SER A 92 -2.05 12.35 18.79
CA SER A 92 -1.01 12.57 17.79
C SER A 92 -1.25 11.72 16.55
N TYR A 93 -0.63 12.09 15.44
CA TYR A 93 -0.77 11.32 14.21
C TYR A 93 -0.24 9.89 14.34
N TYR A 94 0.80 9.69 15.16
CA TYR A 94 1.24 8.36 15.56
C TYR A 94 0.14 7.58 16.30
N ASP A 95 -0.52 8.20 17.29
CA ASP A 95 -1.60 7.53 18.05
C ASP A 95 -2.76 7.13 17.14
N MET A 96 -3.08 7.98 16.16
CA MET A 96 -4.09 7.67 15.15
C MET A 96 -3.72 6.43 14.33
N LEU A 97 -2.51 6.42 13.75
CA LEU A 97 -2.05 5.29 12.93
C LEU A 97 -1.85 4.02 13.75
N GLN A 98 -1.36 4.15 14.98
CA GLN A 98 -1.19 3.02 15.91
C GLN A 98 -2.55 2.43 16.31
N THR A 99 -3.57 3.27 16.51
CA THR A 99 -4.94 2.80 16.77
C THR A 99 -5.49 2.10 15.53
N MET A 100 -5.40 2.73 14.35
CA MET A 100 -5.98 2.20 13.13
C MET A 100 -5.30 0.92 12.65
N TYR A 101 -3.97 0.82 12.72
CA TYR A 101 -3.20 -0.24 12.07
C TYR A 101 -2.39 -1.10 13.04
N GLY A 102 -2.26 -0.74 14.32
CA GLY A 102 -1.33 -1.40 15.24
C GLY A 102 -1.64 -2.87 15.49
N ASP A 103 -2.91 -3.24 15.72
CA ASP A 103 -3.29 -4.65 15.90
C ASP A 103 -3.14 -5.47 14.61
N ALA A 104 -3.50 -4.87 13.48
CA ALA A 104 -3.32 -5.47 12.16
C ALA A 104 -1.84 -5.75 11.87
N LEU A 105 -0.95 -4.81 12.20
CA LEU A 105 0.51 -4.95 12.05
C LEU A 105 1.09 -6.02 12.99
N ARG A 106 0.59 -6.11 14.24
CA ARG A 106 1.03 -7.11 15.21
C ARG A 106 0.84 -8.55 14.73
N ALA A 107 -0.17 -8.80 13.89
CA ALA A 107 -0.37 -10.12 13.26
C ALA A 107 0.83 -10.58 12.41
N TYR A 108 1.69 -9.65 11.98
CA TYR A 108 2.90 -9.89 11.20
C TYR A 108 4.19 -9.64 11.98
N ALA A 109 4.09 -9.44 13.31
CA ALA A 109 5.19 -8.95 14.14
C ALA A 109 5.77 -7.64 13.60
N LEU A 110 4.90 -6.72 13.18
CA LEU A 110 5.25 -5.37 12.74
C LEU A 110 4.71 -4.32 13.72
N ARG A 111 5.29 -3.13 13.69
CA ARG A 111 4.82 -1.95 14.43
C ARG A 111 5.06 -0.67 13.64
N VAL A 112 4.33 0.39 14.00
CA VAL A 112 4.51 1.74 13.45
C VAL A 112 5.73 2.40 14.08
N VAL A 113 6.58 3.03 13.28
CA VAL A 113 7.72 3.83 13.75
C VAL A 113 7.25 5.26 14.06
N PRO A 114 7.26 5.73 15.33
CA PRO A 114 6.61 6.99 15.70
C PRO A 114 7.12 8.23 14.96
N ALA A 115 8.44 8.35 14.78
CA ALA A 115 9.07 9.51 14.18
C ALA A 115 8.85 9.66 12.65
N SER A 116 8.24 8.66 12.01
CA SER A 116 8.06 8.59 10.55
C SER A 116 6.66 8.98 10.08
N CYS A 117 5.72 9.15 11.02
CA CYS A 117 4.30 9.33 10.72
C CYS A 117 4.05 10.73 10.14
N ASN A 118 3.56 10.82 8.91
CA ASN A 118 3.30 12.09 8.23
C ASN A 118 1.99 12.07 7.43
N ALA A 119 1.36 13.23 7.30
CA ALA A 119 0.15 13.44 6.51
C ALA A 119 0.28 14.69 5.65
N THR A 120 -0.11 14.59 4.39
CA THR A 120 -0.25 15.71 3.47
C THR A 120 -1.70 15.79 3.01
N PHE A 121 -2.43 16.80 3.50
CA PHE A 121 -3.84 17.04 3.17
C PHE A 121 -3.97 17.99 1.98
N ASP A 122 -3.46 17.54 0.83
CA ASP A 122 -3.52 18.25 -0.45
C ASP A 122 -3.89 17.25 -1.54
N GLY A 123 -4.88 17.55 -2.37
CA GLY A 123 -5.34 16.68 -3.45
C GLY A 123 -4.49 16.75 -4.72
N THR A 124 -3.48 17.62 -4.77
CA THR A 124 -2.67 17.87 -5.96
C THR A 124 -1.67 16.72 -6.18
N PRO A 125 -1.70 16.02 -7.33
CA PRO A 125 -0.83 14.86 -7.58
C PRO A 125 0.66 15.12 -7.41
N SER A 126 1.16 16.29 -7.83
CA SER A 126 2.57 16.65 -7.69
C SER A 126 3.00 16.87 -6.23
N VAL A 127 2.12 17.46 -5.41
CA VAL A 127 2.36 17.66 -3.97
C VAL A 127 2.41 16.31 -3.26
N LEU A 128 1.45 15.43 -3.55
CA LEU A 128 1.45 14.07 -2.99
C LEU A 128 2.63 13.24 -3.51
N GLY A 129 3.02 13.43 -4.77
CA GLY A 129 4.20 12.79 -5.37
C GLY A 129 5.49 13.14 -4.62
N GLN A 130 5.66 14.42 -4.27
CA GLN A 130 6.78 14.88 -3.47
C GLN A 130 6.75 14.32 -2.04
N ALA A 131 5.57 14.26 -1.41
CA ALA A 131 5.40 13.69 -0.07
C ALA A 131 5.77 12.19 -0.06
N GLY A 132 5.30 11.44 -1.05
CA GLY A 132 5.62 10.03 -1.22
C GLY A 132 7.11 9.77 -1.46
N ALA A 133 7.75 10.56 -2.32
CA ALA A 133 9.20 10.46 -2.56
C ALA A 133 10.01 10.75 -1.30
N THR A 134 9.57 11.71 -0.49
CA THR A 134 10.21 12.07 0.79
C THR A 134 10.12 10.92 1.79
N ALA A 135 8.94 10.31 1.93
CA ALA A 135 8.72 9.15 2.81
C ALA A 135 9.53 7.91 2.40
N SER A 136 9.92 7.82 1.12
CA SER A 136 10.72 6.71 0.55
C SER A 136 12.21 7.02 0.41
N LYS A 137 12.71 8.14 0.94
CA LYS A 137 14.07 8.61 0.64
C LYS A 137 15.16 7.80 1.35
N SER A 138 14.89 7.39 2.58
CA SER A 138 15.86 6.73 3.45
C SER A 138 16.17 5.31 2.98
N ALA A 139 17.42 4.87 3.12
CA ALA A 139 17.81 3.51 2.72
C ALA A 139 17.36 2.50 3.76
N GLY A 140 16.83 1.36 3.32
CA GLY A 140 16.36 0.30 4.21
C GLY A 140 15.01 0.56 4.86
N THR A 141 14.24 1.56 4.39
CA THR A 141 12.94 1.88 4.98
C THR A 141 11.81 1.16 4.29
N TYR A 142 10.84 0.78 5.10
CA TYR A 142 9.63 0.06 4.72
C TYR A 142 8.45 0.92 5.14
N CYS A 143 7.62 1.36 4.19
CA CYS A 143 6.55 2.30 4.50
C CYS A 143 5.19 1.79 4.03
N LEU A 144 4.16 2.05 4.83
CA LEU A 144 2.74 1.91 4.48
C LEU A 144 2.11 3.27 4.27
N TRP A 145 1.27 3.36 3.25
CA TRP A 145 0.73 4.61 2.76
C TRP A 145 -0.78 4.49 2.58
N ASN A 146 -1.55 5.33 3.26
CA ASN A 146 -2.98 5.42 3.01
C ASN A 146 -3.28 6.63 2.11
N ILE A 147 -3.78 6.35 0.92
CA ILE A 147 -4.19 7.34 -0.09
C ILE A 147 -5.67 7.64 0.13
N GLY A 148 -5.99 8.90 0.43
CA GLY A 148 -7.36 9.37 0.49
C GLY A 148 -7.91 9.65 -0.91
N LEU A 149 -8.93 8.92 -1.33
CA LEU A 149 -9.57 9.02 -2.64
C LEU A 149 -10.94 9.69 -2.52
N GLN A 150 -11.31 10.52 -3.50
CA GLN A 150 -12.65 11.09 -3.62
C GLN A 150 -13.54 10.15 -4.43
N THR A 151 -14.71 9.80 -3.89
CA THR A 151 -15.70 8.98 -4.59
C THR A 151 -17.01 9.76 -4.77
N PRO A 152 -17.88 9.39 -5.71
CA PRO A 152 -19.16 10.07 -5.91
C PRO A 152 -20.06 10.13 -4.67
N THR A 153 -19.85 9.21 -3.71
CA THR A 153 -20.66 9.07 -2.49
C THR A 153 -19.89 9.43 -1.22
N GLY A 154 -18.65 9.92 -1.31
CA GLY A 154 -17.84 10.30 -0.15
C GLY A 154 -16.34 10.14 -0.37
N SER A 155 -15.69 9.44 0.54
CA SER A 155 -14.24 9.18 0.51
C SER A 155 -13.94 7.70 0.67
N ALA A 156 -12.88 7.23 0.01
CA ALA A 156 -12.31 5.91 0.22
C ALA A 156 -10.84 6.01 0.63
N GLY A 157 -10.34 5.03 1.36
CA GLY A 157 -8.92 4.86 1.64
C GLY A 157 -8.33 3.74 0.77
N HIS A 158 -7.09 3.90 0.34
CA HIS A 158 -6.36 2.85 -0.36
C HIS A 158 -4.95 2.69 0.20
N MET A 159 -4.63 1.49 0.70
CA MET A 159 -3.33 1.20 1.29
C MET A 159 -2.35 0.63 0.27
N VAL A 160 -1.19 1.27 0.12
CA VAL A 160 -0.05 0.81 -0.68
C VAL A 160 1.20 0.68 0.19
N ALA A 161 2.23 0.00 -0.32
CA ALA A 161 3.47 -0.25 0.39
C ALA A 161 4.71 0.13 -0.43
N THR A 162 5.77 0.53 0.27
CA THR A 162 7.08 0.79 -0.35
C THR A 162 8.22 0.18 0.43
N TYR A 163 9.30 -0.16 -0.28
CA TYR A 163 10.59 -0.50 0.29
C TYR A 163 11.71 0.20 -0.49
N ALA A 164 12.49 1.02 0.20
CA ALA A 164 13.66 1.68 -0.36
C ALA A 164 14.92 0.87 -0.08
N SER A 165 15.54 0.30 -1.11
CA SER A 165 16.68 -0.61 -0.92
C SER A 165 17.94 0.11 -0.44
N HIS A 166 18.80 -0.65 0.25
CA HIS A 166 20.15 -0.21 0.62
C HIS A 166 21.06 0.03 -0.60
N GLY A 167 20.77 -0.63 -1.72
CA GLY A 167 21.70 -0.74 -2.84
C GLY A 167 22.94 -1.58 -2.48
N THR A 168 23.92 -1.63 -3.38
CA THR A 168 25.22 -2.26 -3.13
C THR A 168 26.22 -1.16 -2.83
N LEU A 169 26.74 -1.12 -1.60
CA LEU A 169 27.61 -0.04 -1.11
C LEU A 169 26.99 1.37 -1.31
N GLY A 170 25.66 1.47 -1.17
CA GLY A 170 24.91 2.72 -1.41
C GLY A 170 24.67 3.08 -2.87
N MET A 171 25.20 2.31 -3.83
CA MET A 171 24.97 2.47 -5.26
C MET A 171 23.80 1.60 -5.74
N ASN A 172 23.18 1.96 -6.87
CA ASN A 172 22.07 1.21 -7.47
C ASN A 172 20.88 1.00 -6.51
N ARG A 173 20.53 2.05 -5.77
CA ARG A 173 19.35 2.05 -4.89
C ARG A 173 18.08 2.07 -5.73
N HIS A 174 17.17 1.17 -5.38
CA HIS A 174 15.86 1.06 -6.00
C HIS A 174 14.77 1.29 -4.97
N LEU A 175 13.71 1.94 -5.42
CA LEU A 175 12.45 1.99 -4.72
C LEU A 175 11.57 0.88 -5.27
N TYR A 176 11.02 0.06 -4.39
CA TYR A 176 9.98 -0.89 -4.74
C TYR A 176 8.66 -0.36 -4.23
N PHE A 177 7.68 -0.28 -5.11
CA PHE A 177 6.34 0.18 -4.81
C PHE A 177 5.37 -0.97 -5.09
N PHE A 178 4.53 -1.29 -4.13
CA PHE A 178 3.51 -2.31 -4.25
C PHE A 178 2.13 -1.70 -4.04
N ASP A 179 1.28 -1.89 -5.04
CA ASP A 179 -0.11 -1.49 -5.02
C ASP A 179 -0.99 -2.71 -5.30
N PRO A 180 -1.86 -3.11 -4.37
CA PRO A 180 -2.79 -4.23 -4.56
C PRO A 180 -3.66 -4.16 -5.82
N ASN A 181 -3.87 -2.98 -6.40
CA ASN A 181 -4.66 -2.76 -7.62
C ASN A 181 -3.82 -2.75 -8.91
N MET A 182 -2.49 -2.60 -8.81
CA MET A 182 -1.61 -2.51 -9.98
C MET A 182 -0.60 -3.66 -10.04
N GLY A 183 -0.05 -4.06 -8.90
CA GLY A 183 1.09 -4.97 -8.78
C GLY A 183 2.31 -4.28 -8.16
N GLU A 184 3.50 -4.81 -8.44
CA GLU A 184 4.75 -4.26 -7.95
C GLU A 184 5.51 -3.53 -9.06
N TYR A 185 6.16 -2.43 -8.70
CA TYR A 185 7.07 -1.66 -9.52
C TYR A 185 8.46 -1.63 -8.86
N ARG A 186 9.50 -1.59 -9.70
CA ARG A 186 10.88 -1.32 -9.30
C ARG A 186 11.34 -0.07 -10.02
N ILE A 187 11.66 0.97 -9.24
CA ILE A 187 11.88 2.32 -9.73
C ILE A 187 13.30 2.77 -9.33
N GLY A 188 13.95 3.56 -10.17
CA GLY A 188 15.17 4.27 -9.78
C GLY A 188 14.86 5.29 -8.69
N THR A 189 15.69 5.41 -7.65
CA THR A 189 15.42 6.38 -6.58
C THR A 189 15.40 7.84 -7.07
N GLY A 190 16.07 8.15 -8.19
CA GLY A 190 16.02 9.46 -8.85
C GLY A 190 14.67 9.77 -9.53
N ASP A 191 13.88 8.75 -9.85
CA ASP A 191 12.61 8.87 -10.57
C ASP A 191 11.39 8.88 -9.63
N ALA A 192 11.62 8.81 -8.31
CA ALA A 192 10.56 8.62 -7.33
C ALA A 192 9.45 9.69 -7.39
N VAL A 193 9.82 10.96 -7.54
CA VAL A 193 8.84 12.07 -7.60
C VAL A 193 7.95 11.96 -8.85
N ASP A 194 8.55 11.73 -10.02
CA ASP A 194 7.80 11.55 -11.27
C ASP A 194 6.89 10.32 -11.19
N PHE A 195 7.44 9.20 -10.72
CA PHE A 195 6.67 7.97 -10.53
C PHE A 195 5.44 8.18 -9.64
N PHE A 196 5.62 8.74 -8.44
CA PHE A 196 4.51 8.93 -7.52
C PHE A 196 3.52 9.95 -8.04
N THR A 197 3.98 11.03 -8.70
CA THR A 197 3.08 12.00 -9.34
C THR A 197 2.17 11.28 -10.34
N LYS A 198 2.72 10.40 -11.19
CA LYS A 198 1.93 9.63 -12.15
C LYS A 198 1.02 8.57 -11.53
N VAL A 199 1.41 7.97 -10.40
CA VAL A 199 0.52 7.11 -9.60
C VAL A 199 -0.70 7.93 -9.15
N PHE A 200 -0.47 9.11 -8.59
CA PHE A 200 -1.54 9.98 -8.10
C PHE A 200 -2.39 10.54 -9.24
N GLU A 201 -1.82 10.87 -10.40
CA GLU A 201 -2.59 11.23 -11.61
C GLU A 201 -3.48 10.08 -12.08
N ALA A 202 -2.96 8.84 -12.08
CA ALA A 202 -3.76 7.67 -12.45
C ALA A 202 -4.95 7.46 -11.50
N TYR A 203 -4.73 7.64 -10.19
CA TYR A 203 -5.82 7.59 -9.20
C TYR A 203 -6.79 8.77 -9.36
N ALA A 204 -6.30 10.00 -9.51
CA ALA A 204 -7.14 11.18 -9.70
C ALA A 204 -7.98 11.11 -10.99
N GLY A 205 -7.47 10.48 -12.05
CA GLY A 205 -8.22 10.26 -13.29
C GLY A 205 -9.28 9.16 -13.22
N MET A 206 -9.13 8.21 -12.28
CA MET A 206 -10.10 7.13 -12.07
C MET A 206 -11.15 7.46 -11.01
N PHE A 207 -10.78 8.28 -10.03
CA PHE A 207 -11.62 8.70 -8.92
C PHE A 207 -12.05 10.17 -9.13
N GLY A 208 -12.91 10.70 -8.25
CA GLY A 208 -13.32 12.11 -8.32
C GLY A 208 -12.18 13.11 -8.01
N GLY A 209 -11.01 12.60 -7.62
CA GLY A 209 -9.87 13.35 -7.12
C GLY A 209 -9.16 12.64 -5.96
N LEU A 210 -8.23 13.35 -5.34
CA LEU A 210 -7.47 12.91 -4.17
C LEU A 210 -7.77 13.84 -3.00
N ASN A 211 -7.71 13.32 -1.78
CA ASN A 211 -7.92 14.09 -0.55
C ASN A 211 -6.61 14.32 0.21
N TYR A 212 -5.82 13.25 0.37
CA TYR A 212 -4.61 13.28 1.19
C TYR A 212 -3.70 12.09 0.90
N LEU A 213 -2.47 12.17 1.41
CA LEU A 213 -1.56 11.05 1.59
C LEU A 213 -1.12 10.96 3.04
N ALA A 214 -1.31 9.79 3.63
CA ALA A 214 -0.80 9.42 4.94
C ALA A 214 0.36 8.43 4.75
N THR A 215 1.52 8.67 5.34
CA THR A 215 2.67 7.75 5.28
C THR A 215 3.22 7.45 6.66
N PHE A 216 3.72 6.23 6.85
CA PHE A 216 4.44 5.83 8.05
C PHE A 216 5.38 4.67 7.74
N GLU A 217 6.55 4.70 8.36
CA GLU A 217 7.47 3.58 8.37
C GLU A 217 6.96 2.49 9.32
N VAL A 218 7.25 1.26 8.95
CA VAL A 218 7.02 0.06 9.76
C VAL A 218 8.33 -0.68 9.95
N ASP A 219 8.51 -1.24 11.14
CA ASP A 219 9.61 -2.14 11.47
C ASP A 219 9.10 -3.38 12.21
N ARG A 220 10.00 -4.33 12.45
CA ARG A 220 9.75 -5.56 13.23
C ARG A 220 10.29 -5.41 14.64
#